data_AF-A0AA42CSY8-F1
#
_entry.id   AF-A0AA42CSY8-F1
#
_cell.length_a   1.000
_cell.length_b   1.000
_cell.length_c   1.000
_cell.angle_alpha   90.00
_cell.angle_beta   90.00
_cell.angle_gamma   90.00
#
_symmetry.space_group_name_H-M   'P 1'
#
loop_
_entity.id
_entity.type
_entity.pdbx_description
1 polymer ?
#
loop_
_entity_poly.entity_id
_entity_poly.type
_entity_poly.pdbx_seq_one_letter_code
_entity_poly.pdbx_strand_id
1 'polypeptide(L)'
;MCSAIFERLARQITEARQVRGLRKADLAARIGRSPPRVSEFERDLTSGRMGKDRLTLLAQICDTLDLIPVLVPRRRLEEIETLLGTASASRPASTPPKSTFSEVFVSLNDEEGA
;
A
#
# COMPACT_ATOMS: atom_id res chain seq x y z
N MET A 1 -4.25 -20.60 -7.24
CA MET A 1 -2.85 -20.74 -6.78
C MET A 1 -1.91 -19.57 -7.17
N CYS A 2 -2.37 -18.50 -7.82
CA CYS A 2 -1.53 -17.31 -8.10
C CYS A 2 -1.73 -16.13 -7.14
N SER A 3 -2.66 -16.23 -6.18
CA SER A 3 -3.06 -15.10 -5.29
C SER A 3 -1.85 -14.48 -4.56
N ALA A 4 -1.01 -15.31 -3.94
CA ALA A 4 0.15 -14.83 -3.19
C ALA A 4 1.17 -14.07 -4.06
N ILE A 5 1.30 -14.41 -5.35
CA ILE A 5 2.17 -13.67 -6.28
C ILE A 5 1.59 -12.29 -6.56
N PHE A 6 0.28 -12.23 -6.85
CA PHE A 6 -0.39 -10.98 -7.19
C PHE A 6 -0.51 -10.03 -5.99
N GLU A 7 -0.81 -10.54 -4.80
CA GLU A 7 -0.82 -9.77 -3.55
C GLU A 7 0.55 -9.15 -3.26
N ARG A 8 1.62 -9.93 -3.42
CA ARG A 8 2.99 -9.45 -3.20
C ARG A 8 3.41 -8.41 -4.23
N LEU A 9 3.03 -8.61 -5.49
CA LEU A 9 3.26 -7.63 -6.56
C LEU A 9 2.50 -6.32 -6.29
N ALA A 10 1.23 -6.40 -5.87
CA ALA A 10 0.43 -5.23 -5.50
C ALA A 10 1.08 -4.43 -4.36
N ARG A 11 1.56 -5.14 -3.33
CA ARG A 11 2.26 -4.54 -2.19
C ARG A 11 3.51 -3.80 -2.62
N GLN A 12 4.41 -4.46 -3.36
CA GLN A 12 5.67 -3.86 -3.82
C GLN A 12 5.45 -2.62 -4.70
N ILE A 13 4.49 -2.68 -5.63
CA ILE A 13 4.13 -1.52 -6.47
C ILE A 13 3.58 -0.37 -5.63
N THR A 14 2.71 -0.68 -4.65
CA THR A 14 2.10 0.32 -3.78
C THR A 14 3.14 1.00 -2.90
N GLU A 15 4.03 0.23 -2.28
CA GLU A 15 5.13 0.73 -1.44
C GLU A 15 6.07 1.61 -2.27
N ALA A 16 6.53 1.14 -3.43
CA ALA A 16 7.39 1.92 -4.31
C ALA A 16 6.74 3.24 -4.76
N ARG A 17 5.44 3.21 -5.09
CA ARG A 17 4.68 4.41 -5.45
C ARG A 17 4.60 5.40 -4.28
N GLN A 18 4.33 4.90 -3.07
CA GLN A 18 4.24 5.73 -1.85
C GLN A 18 5.58 6.34 -1.46
N VAL A 19 6.69 5.60 -1.55
CA VAL A 19 8.05 6.09 -1.30
C VAL A 19 8.39 7.26 -2.23
N ARG A 20 7.92 7.22 -3.48
CA ARG A 20 8.07 8.32 -4.45
C ARG A 20 7.06 9.46 -4.27
N GLY A 21 6.18 9.40 -3.26
CA GLY A 21 5.18 10.43 -2.98
C GLY A 21 4.06 10.53 -4.03
N LEU A 22 3.88 9.50 -4.87
CA LEU A 22 2.96 9.55 -5.99
C LEU A 22 1.56 9.06 -5.59
N ARG A 23 0.52 9.81 -5.96
CA ARG A 23 -0.86 9.31 -5.96
C ARG A 23 -1.08 8.42 -7.19
N LYS A 24 -2.17 7.63 -7.17
CA LYS A 24 -2.52 6.78 -8.31
C LYS A 24 -2.76 7.58 -9.59
N ALA A 25 -3.35 8.77 -9.46
CA ALA A 25 -3.59 9.69 -10.58
C ALA A 25 -2.27 10.20 -11.19
N ASP A 26 -1.27 10.51 -10.36
CA ASP A 26 0.04 10.97 -10.82
C ASP A 26 0.76 9.86 -11.60
N LEU A 27 0.68 8.62 -11.10
CA LEU A 27 1.23 7.47 -11.79
C LEU A 27 0.54 7.24 -13.15
N ALA A 28 -0.79 7.32 -13.19
CA ALA A 28 -1.54 7.18 -14.44
C ALA A 28 -1.18 8.25 -15.47
N ALA A 29 -1.04 9.51 -15.03
CA ALA A 29 -0.61 10.61 -15.88
C ALA A 29 0.80 10.37 -16.46
N ARG A 30 1.74 9.89 -15.65
CA ARG A 30 3.12 9.58 -16.09
C ARG A 30 3.21 8.43 -17.09
N ILE A 31 2.36 7.41 -16.93
CA ILE A 31 2.30 6.27 -17.88
C ILE A 31 1.57 6.67 -19.19
N GLY A 32 0.87 7.82 -19.21
CA GLY A 32 0.02 8.22 -20.34
C GLY A 32 -1.24 7.35 -20.47
N ARG A 33 -1.75 6.84 -19.35
CA ARG A 33 -2.95 5.97 -19.30
C ARG A 33 -4.04 6.60 -18.45
N SER A 34 -5.28 6.14 -18.65
CA SER A 34 -6.40 6.65 -17.87
C SER A 34 -6.28 6.23 -16.39
N PRO A 35 -6.57 7.13 -15.42
CA PRO A 35 -6.56 6.81 -13.99
C PRO A 35 -7.40 5.58 -13.57
N PRO A 36 -8.57 5.31 -14.20
CA PRO A 36 -9.33 4.09 -13.94
C PRO A 36 -8.56 2.81 -14.25
N ARG A 37 -7.75 2.78 -15.32
CA ARG A 37 -6.98 1.58 -15.69
C ARG A 37 -5.89 1.23 -14.68
N VAL A 38 -5.21 2.22 -14.12
CA VAL A 38 -4.20 1.98 -13.07
C VAL A 38 -4.87 1.50 -11.77
N SER A 39 -6.03 2.08 -11.45
CA SER A 39 -6.80 1.68 -10.25
C SER A 39 -7.38 0.27 -10.38
N GLU A 40 -7.90 -0.07 -11.56
CA GLU A 40 -8.35 -1.42 -11.91
C GLU A 40 -7.20 -2.42 -11.84
N PHE A 41 -6.02 -2.07 -12.39
CA PHE A 41 -4.84 -2.90 -12.32
C PHE A 41 -4.43 -3.23 -10.88
N GLU A 42 -4.27 -2.22 -10.01
CA GLU A 42 -3.95 -2.45 -8.59
C GLU A 42 -5.02 -3.31 -7.89
N ARG A 43 -6.31 -3.04 -8.14
CA ARG A 43 -7.44 -3.80 -7.56
C ARG A 43 -7.46 -5.26 -7.99
N ASP A 44 -7.15 -5.53 -9.25
CA ASP A 44 -7.16 -6.87 -9.80
C ASP A 44 -5.94 -7.69 -9.40
N LEU A 45 -4.80 -7.04 -9.13
CA LEU A 45 -3.70 -7.70 -8.45
C LEU A 45 -4.13 -8.16 -7.04
N THR A 46 -4.85 -7.33 -6.29
CA THR A 46 -5.36 -7.74 -4.97
C THR A 46 -6.44 -8.83 -5.05
N SER A 47 -7.24 -8.87 -6.11
CA SER A 47 -8.30 -9.87 -6.30
C SER A 47 -7.91 -11.09 -7.15
N GLY A 48 -6.63 -11.19 -7.54
CA GLY A 48 -6.07 -12.34 -8.24
C GLY A 48 -6.59 -12.58 -9.66
N ARG A 49 -7.15 -11.55 -10.33
CA ARG A 49 -7.66 -11.64 -11.71
C ARG A 49 -6.66 -11.05 -12.69
N MET A 50 -6.22 -11.84 -13.69
CA MET A 50 -5.29 -11.37 -14.72
C MET A 50 -5.95 -11.39 -16.10
N GLY A 51 -6.16 -10.21 -16.69
CA GLY A 51 -6.58 -10.01 -18.08
C GLY A 51 -5.37 -9.82 -19.03
N LYS A 52 -5.62 -9.91 -20.35
CA LYS A 52 -4.58 -9.99 -21.41
C LYS A 52 -3.64 -8.76 -21.54
N ASP A 53 -4.08 -7.55 -21.24
CA ASP A 53 -3.30 -6.30 -21.45
C ASP A 53 -2.42 -5.89 -20.23
N ARG A 54 -2.29 -6.77 -19.23
CA ARG A 54 -1.76 -6.40 -17.91
C ARG A 54 -0.25 -6.53 -17.76
N LEU A 55 0.40 -7.35 -18.58
CA LEU A 55 1.86 -7.49 -18.51
C LEU A 55 2.57 -6.24 -19.06
N THR A 56 2.05 -5.68 -20.15
CA THR A 56 2.52 -4.39 -20.69
C THR A 56 2.34 -3.28 -19.68
N LEU A 57 1.17 -3.19 -19.04
CA LEU A 57 0.91 -2.20 -18.01
C LEU A 57 1.83 -2.38 -16.79
N LEU A 58 2.10 -3.62 -16.37
CA LEU A 58 3.06 -3.91 -15.31
C LEU A 58 4.46 -3.40 -15.68
N ALA A 59 4.95 -3.69 -16.88
CA ALA A 59 6.26 -3.22 -17.34
C ALA A 59 6.34 -1.68 -17.35
N GLN A 60 5.29 -1.01 -17.83
CA GLN A 60 5.21 0.45 -17.82
C GLN A 60 5.20 1.05 -16.40
N ILE A 61 4.49 0.40 -15.47
CA ILE A 61 4.48 0.80 -14.05
C ILE A 61 5.88 0.62 -13.46
N CYS A 62 6.53 -0.50 -13.72
CA CYS A 62 7.90 -0.76 -13.26
C CYS A 62 8.87 0.32 -13.76
N ASP A 63 8.84 0.63 -15.05
CA ASP A 63 9.66 1.69 -15.66
C ASP A 63 9.39 3.07 -15.02
N THR A 64 8.12 3.43 -14.85
CA THR A 64 7.73 4.73 -14.26
C THR A 64 8.11 4.84 -12.79
N LEU A 65 8.09 3.73 -12.06
CA LEU A 65 8.49 3.64 -10.66
C LEU A 65 9.98 3.30 -10.50
N ASP A 66 10.74 3.26 -11.60
CA ASP A 66 12.16 2.90 -11.64
C ASP A 66 12.44 1.65 -10.78
N LEU A 67 11.71 0.59 -11.15
CA LEU A 67 11.78 -0.76 -10.62
C LEU A 67 12.17 -1.72 -11.75
N ILE A 68 13.00 -2.69 -11.42
CA ILE A 68 13.36 -3.79 -12.33
C ILE A 68 12.67 -5.08 -11.84
N PRO A 69 11.78 -5.70 -12.63
CA PRO A 69 11.20 -6.98 -12.25
C PRO A 69 12.25 -8.10 -12.32
N VAL A 70 12.51 -8.76 -11.19
CA VAL A 70 13.45 -9.88 -11.11
C VAL A 70 12.70 -11.15 -10.73
N LEU A 71 12.86 -12.21 -11.52
CA LEU A 71 12.32 -13.53 -11.21
C LEU A 71 13.29 -14.29 -10.31
N VAL A 72 12.80 -14.73 -9.16
CA VAL A 72 13.61 -15.39 -8.14
C VAL A 72 13.02 -16.76 -7.81
N PRO A 73 13.86 -17.80 -7.57
CA PRO A 73 13.35 -19.07 -7.08
C PRO A 73 12.62 -18.90 -5.76
N ARG A 74 11.41 -19.47 -5.63
CA ARG A 74 10.57 -19.30 -4.43
C ARG A 74 11.29 -19.64 -3.11
N ARG A 75 12.17 -20.64 -3.13
CA ARG A 75 12.99 -21.05 -1.97
C ARG A 75 14.02 -20.02 -1.49
N ARG A 76 14.34 -19.01 -2.30
CA ARG A 76 15.30 -17.93 -1.98
C ARG A 76 14.59 -16.59 -1.71
N LEU A 77 13.26 -16.58 -1.67
CA LEU A 77 12.50 -15.33 -1.59
C LEU A 77 12.79 -14.56 -0.30
N GLU A 78 12.82 -15.26 0.84
CA GLU A 78 13.06 -14.67 2.16
C GLU A 78 14.47 -14.10 2.29
N GLU A 79 15.48 -14.79 1.74
CA GLU A 79 16.87 -14.33 1.68
C GLU A 79 16.96 -12.99 0.93
N ILE A 80 16.29 -12.89 -0.22
CA ILE A 80 16.27 -11.67 -1.04
C ILE A 80 15.49 -10.55 -0.35
N GLU A 81 14.36 -10.86 0.31
CA GLU A 81 13.60 -9.84 1.06
C GLU A 81 14.45 -9.23 2.18
N THR A 82 15.23 -10.06 2.87
CA THR A 82 16.15 -9.65 3.93
C THR A 82 17.26 -8.75 3.39
N LEU A 83 17.89 -9.15 2.27
CA LEU A 83 18.92 -8.35 1.61
C LEU A 83 18.41 -6.97 1.15
N LEU A 84 17.16 -6.90 0.68
CA LEU A 84 16.55 -5.64 0.23
C LEU A 84 16.01 -4.77 1.39
N GLY A 85 16.09 -5.24 2.64
CA GLY A 85 15.47 -4.56 3.79
C GLY A 85 13.93 -4.51 3.71
N THR A 86 13.34 -5.31 2.83
CA THR A 86 11.89 -5.42 2.60
C THR A 86 11.21 -6.46 3.49
N ALA A 87 11.99 -7.32 4.14
CA ALA A 87 11.55 -8.21 5.21
C ALA A 87 11.12 -7.37 6.41
N SER A 88 9.90 -6.82 6.33
CA SER A 88 9.18 -6.14 7.39
C SER A 88 10.08 -5.40 8.38
N ALA A 89 10.33 -4.12 8.10
CA ALA A 89 10.16 -3.17 9.18
C ALA A 89 8.70 -3.34 9.65
N SER A 90 8.47 -4.26 10.58
CA SER A 90 7.33 -4.23 11.47
C SER A 90 7.45 -2.89 12.16
N ARG A 91 6.88 -1.85 11.53
CA ARG A 91 6.72 -0.53 12.12
C ARG A 91 6.11 -0.82 13.48
N PRO A 92 6.79 -0.54 14.61
CA PRO A 92 6.18 -0.71 15.91
C PRO A 92 4.87 0.07 15.83
N ALA A 93 3.75 -0.61 16.14
CA ALA A 93 2.44 -0.02 16.15
C ALA A 93 2.58 1.31 16.88
N SER A 94 2.35 2.42 16.16
CA SER A 94 2.36 3.74 16.78
C SER A 94 1.31 3.69 17.88
N THR A 95 1.76 3.64 19.12
CA THR A 95 0.90 3.73 20.29
C THR A 95 -0.02 4.93 20.05
N PRO A 96 -1.35 4.77 20.10
CA PRO A 96 -2.22 5.92 19.94
C PRO A 96 -1.84 6.96 21.01
N PRO A 97 -1.74 8.25 20.66
CA PRO A 97 -1.46 9.27 21.65
C PRO A 97 -2.53 9.18 22.73
N LYS A 98 -2.10 8.96 23.99
CA LYS A 98 -3.00 9.03 25.14
C LYS A 98 -3.67 10.39 25.10
N SER A 99 -4.99 10.39 24.91
CA SER A 99 -5.81 11.59 25.01
C SER A 99 -5.67 12.16 26.43
N THR A 100 -5.03 13.32 26.57
CA THR A 100 -4.87 14.03 27.85
C THR A 100 -6.02 15.00 28.12
N PHE A 101 -7.17 14.84 27.47
CA PHE A 101 -8.39 15.55 27.83
C PHE A 101 -9.28 14.63 28.66
N SER A 102 -9.03 14.60 29.96
CA SER A 102 -10.07 14.32 30.93
C SER A 102 -10.97 15.56 31.01
N GLU A 103 -12.04 15.60 30.23
CA GLU A 103 -13.12 16.55 30.48
C GLU A 103 -13.73 16.21 31.84
N VAL A 104 -13.35 16.99 32.86
CA VAL A 104 -13.98 17.01 34.16
C VAL A 104 -15.33 17.66 33.98
N PHE A 105 -16.36 16.87 33.71
CA PHE A 105 -17.73 17.35 33.77
C PHE A 105 -18.12 17.51 35.24
N VAL A 106 -17.96 18.73 35.74
CA VAL A 106 -18.54 19.14 37.03
C VAL A 106 -20.04 19.25 36.81
N SER A 107 -20.80 18.27 37.29
CA SER A 107 -22.24 18.43 37.46
C SER A 107 -22.47 19.46 38.57
N LEU A 108 -22.76 20.70 38.17
CA LEU A 108 -23.35 21.69 39.07
C LEU A 108 -24.76 21.19 39.38
N ASN A 109 -24.93 20.61 40.57
CA ASN A 109 -26.22 20.28 41.12
C ASN A 109 -26.82 21.60 41.63
N ASP A 110 -27.72 22.18 40.85
CA ASP A 110 -28.46 23.38 41.27
C ASP A 110 -29.38 22.97 42.44
N GLU A 111 -28.96 23.34 43.65
CA GLU A 111 -29.82 23.43 44.83
C GLU A 111 -30.62 24.73 44.76
N GLU A 112 -31.94 24.61 44.62
CA GLU A 112 -32.96 25.61 44.99
C GLU A 112 -34.29 24.82 44.99
N GLY A 113 -35.06 24.65 46.05
CA GLY A 113 -35.40 25.52 47.16
C GLY A 113 -36.94 25.51 47.27
N ALA A 114 -37.45 25.42 48.51
CA ALA A 114 -38.87 25.44 48.95
C ALA A 114 -39.57 24.08 49.17
#